data_AF-A0A2S8EY68-F1
#
_entry.id   AF-A0A2S8EY68-F1
#
_cell.length_a   1.000
_cell.length_b   1.000
_cell.length_c   1.000
_cell.angle_alpha   90.00
_cell.angle_beta   90.00
_cell.angle_gamma   90.00
#
_symmetry.space_group_name_H-M   'P 1'
#
loop_
_entity.id
_entity.type
_entity.pdbx_description
1 polymer ?
#
loop_
_entity_poly.entity_id
_entity_poly.type
_entity_poly.pdbx_seq_one_letter_code
_entity_poly.pdbx_strand_id
1 'polypeptide(L)'
;MTGGGDLIRPEVRRALYRWREVLAGLGLLAVGFWLAGLGGPFWIAAGALIGLAGLAVSVGGLRRLRFARGVGAPGVVQVVEGQVAYFGPEDGGFVALDDVTALGLARGASGPEWVLEQPGQPPLCVPVSADGAEALYDVFAALPGIDMQALTAALDAPPEAGKRMLWRRAHPAALT
;
A
#
# COMPACT_ATOMS: atom_id res chain seq x y z
N MET A 1 27.45 27.69 -15.55
CA MET A 1 27.60 27.98 -14.11
C MET A 1 26.32 28.61 -13.61
N THR A 2 25.48 27.83 -12.93
CA THR A 2 24.32 28.25 -12.11
C THR A 2 24.09 27.11 -11.12
N GLY A 3 24.63 27.22 -9.90
CA GLY A 3 23.87 27.25 -8.65
C GLY A 3 23.30 25.87 -8.29
N GLY A 4 23.97 25.02 -7.52
CA GLY A 4 24.15 25.21 -6.08
C GLY A 4 22.82 25.00 -5.34
N GLY A 5 22.44 23.75 -5.03
CA GLY A 5 21.22 23.52 -4.25
C GLY A 5 20.78 22.08 -3.92
N ASP A 6 21.07 21.06 -4.73
CA ASP A 6 20.54 19.70 -4.47
C ASP A 6 21.55 18.79 -3.76
N LEU A 7 21.84 19.11 -2.49
CA LEU A 7 22.58 18.23 -1.57
C LEU A 7 21.65 17.36 -0.70
N ILE A 8 20.32 17.44 -0.91
CA ILE A 8 19.36 16.60 -0.18
C ILE A 8 18.89 15.50 -1.12
N ARG A 9 19.34 14.27 -0.83
CA ARG A 9 18.89 13.05 -1.49
C ARG A 9 17.36 13.05 -1.56
N PRO A 10 16.73 12.79 -2.72
CA PRO A 10 15.28 12.85 -2.88
C PRO A 10 14.53 11.94 -1.89
N GLU A 11 15.18 10.88 -1.39
CA GLU A 11 14.62 10.03 -0.33
C GLU A 11 14.47 10.76 1.02
N VAL A 12 15.43 11.62 1.39
CA VAL A 12 15.40 12.41 2.62
C VAL A 12 14.29 13.46 2.55
N ARG A 13 14.11 14.07 1.38
CA ARG A 13 13.04 15.04 1.14
C ARG A 13 11.66 14.39 1.28
N ARG A 14 11.45 13.21 0.69
CA ARG A 14 10.19 12.43 0.85
C ARG A 14 9.94 12.03 2.30
N ALA A 15 10.98 11.60 3.02
CA ALA A 15 10.87 11.31 4.44
C ALA A 15 10.47 12.56 5.25
N LEU A 16 11.10 13.72 5.00
CA LEU A 16 10.75 14.98 5.67
C LEU A 16 9.31 15.42 5.39
N TYR A 17 8.84 15.33 4.14
CA TYR A 17 7.44 15.61 3.82
C TYR A 17 6.48 14.69 4.57
N ARG A 18 6.84 13.42 4.73
CA ARG A 18 6.06 12.43 5.46
C ARG A 18 5.99 12.72 6.97
N TRP A 19 7.05 13.26 7.56
CA TRP A 19 7.12 13.56 9.01
C TRP A 19 6.76 15.02 9.36
N ARG A 20 6.50 15.88 8.37
CA ARG A 20 6.28 17.33 8.54
C ARG A 20 5.19 17.65 9.56
N GLU A 21 4.07 16.95 9.52
CA GLU A 21 2.94 17.20 10.42
C GLU A 21 3.28 16.83 11.87
N VAL A 22 4.01 15.73 12.08
CA VAL A 22 4.47 15.35 13.41
C VAL A 22 5.50 16.35 13.93
N LEU A 23 6.47 16.74 13.11
CA LEU A 23 7.48 17.74 13.50
C LEU A 23 6.86 19.11 13.79
N ALA A 24 5.89 19.54 13.00
CA ALA A 24 5.17 20.80 13.22
C ALA A 24 4.34 20.76 14.50
N GLY A 25 3.63 19.66 14.75
CA GLY A 25 2.87 19.47 15.98
C GLY A 25 3.75 19.41 17.23
N LEU A 26 4.90 18.74 17.16
CA LEU A 26 5.89 18.67 18.24
C LEU A 26 6.52 20.05 18.51
N GLY A 27 6.77 20.83 17.46
CA GLY A 27 7.21 22.21 17.56
C GLY A 27 6.18 23.10 18.28
N LEU A 28 4.89 23.00 17.91
CA LEU A 28 3.82 23.72 18.60
C LEU A 28 3.70 23.31 20.07
N LEU A 29 3.82 22.01 20.37
CA LEU A 29 3.82 21.52 21.74
C LEU A 29 4.95 22.12 22.57
N ALA A 30 6.17 22.18 22.02
CA ALA A 30 7.32 22.78 22.68
C ALA A 30 7.11 24.29 22.93
N VAL A 31 6.54 25.01 21.97
CA VAL A 31 6.21 26.45 22.12
C VAL A 31 5.13 26.66 23.18
N GLY A 32 4.07 25.85 23.18
CA GLY A 32 3.01 25.91 24.19
C GLY A 32 3.53 25.66 25.61
N PHE A 33 4.42 24.67 25.76
CA PHE A 33 5.07 24.37 27.04
C PHE A 33 6.01 25.48 27.51
N TRP A 34 6.80 26.04 26.59
CA TRP A 34 7.67 27.18 26.89
C TRP A 34 6.88 28.41 27.36
N LEU A 35 5.78 28.75 26.67
CA LEU A 35 4.91 29.86 27.05
C LEU A 35 4.26 29.67 28.43
N ALA A 36 3.81 28.46 28.74
CA ALA A 36 3.26 28.17 30.07
C ALA A 36 4.31 28.32 31.19
N GLY A 37 5.59 28.10 30.89
CA GLY A 37 6.71 28.28 31.81
C GLY A 37 7.06 29.75 32.13
N LEU A 38 6.58 30.73 31.34
CA LEU A 38 6.78 32.16 31.64
C LEU A 38 5.96 32.65 32.85
N GLY A 39 4.95 31.87 33.28
CA GLY A 39 4.14 32.17 34.46
C GLY A 39 3.06 33.24 34.24
N GLY A 40 2.07 33.27 35.12
CA GLY A 40 0.92 34.16 35.05
C GLY A 40 -0.28 33.56 34.27
N PRO A 41 -1.52 33.93 34.64
CA PRO A 41 -2.73 33.27 34.13
C PRO A 41 -2.91 33.40 32.61
N PHE A 42 -2.50 34.53 32.03
CA PHE A 42 -2.56 34.75 30.59
C PHE A 42 -1.64 33.81 29.80
N TRP A 43 -0.37 33.70 30.20
CA TRP A 43 0.62 32.87 29.51
C TRP A 43 0.34 31.37 29.67
N ILE A 44 -0.22 30.95 30.81
CA ILE A 44 -0.70 29.58 31.03
C ILE A 44 -1.86 29.26 30.08
N ALA A 45 -2.86 30.15 29.95
CA ALA A 45 -3.99 29.94 29.05
C ALA A 45 -3.56 29.90 27.58
N ALA A 46 -2.67 30.82 27.16
CA ALA A 46 -2.14 30.86 25.80
C ALA A 46 -1.29 29.61 25.48
N GLY A 47 -0.41 29.20 26.40
CA GLY A 47 0.41 28.01 26.27
C GLY A 47 -0.43 26.73 26.19
N ALA A 48 -1.49 26.63 26.99
CA ALA A 48 -2.42 25.49 26.95
C ALA A 48 -3.15 25.38 25.60
N LEU A 49 -3.62 26.50 25.03
CA LEU A 49 -4.28 26.52 23.73
C LEU A 49 -3.34 26.06 22.61
N ILE A 50 -2.12 26.60 22.58
CA ILE A 50 -1.09 26.25 21.58
C ILE A 50 -0.66 24.79 21.75
N GLY A 51 -0.48 24.32 22.99
CA GLY A 51 -0.16 22.93 23.29
C GLY A 51 -1.25 21.96 22.83
N LEU A 52 -2.52 22.29 23.08
CA LEU A 52 -3.65 21.46 22.63
C LEU A 52 -3.72 21.36 21.10
N ALA A 53 -3.49 22.47 20.40
CA ALA A 53 -3.40 22.51 18.95
C ALA A 53 -2.22 21.67 18.42
N GLY A 54 -1.03 21.78 19.04
CA GLY A 54 0.13 20.97 18.70
C GLY A 54 -0.09 19.48 18.93
N LEU A 55 -0.80 19.12 20.01
CA LEU A 55 -1.19 17.74 20.30
C LEU A 55 -2.13 17.19 19.24
N ALA A 56 -3.16 17.96 18.86
CA ALA A 56 -4.11 17.56 17.84
C ALA A 56 -3.43 17.31 16.48
N VAL A 57 -2.52 18.21 16.08
CA VAL A 57 -1.73 18.07 14.85
C VAL A 57 -0.80 16.84 14.92
N SER A 58 -0.09 16.65 16.04
CA SER A 58 0.82 15.51 16.24
C SER A 58 0.07 14.18 16.21
N VAL A 59 -1.06 14.08 16.89
CA VAL A 59 -1.91 12.88 16.92
C VAL A 59 -2.51 12.60 15.53
N GLY A 60 -2.95 13.64 14.83
CA GLY A 60 -3.41 13.52 13.44
C GLY A 60 -2.33 12.99 12.50
N GLY A 61 -1.14 13.59 12.55
CA GLY A 61 0.02 13.14 11.77
C GLY A 61 0.46 11.71 12.13
N LEU A 62 0.44 11.35 13.42
CA LEU A 62 0.79 10.01 13.87
C LEU A 62 -0.23 8.96 13.39
N ARG A 63 -1.53 9.30 13.41
CA ARG A 63 -2.58 8.46 12.82
C ARG A 63 -2.33 8.26 11.32
N ARG A 64 -2.09 9.33 10.57
CA ARG A 64 -1.79 9.27 9.11
C ARG A 64 -0.53 8.46 8.80
N LEU A 65 0.52 8.59 9.61
CA LEU A 65 1.74 7.79 9.49
C LEU A 65 1.50 6.30 9.79
N ARG A 66 0.60 5.98 10.71
CA ARG A 66 0.22 4.60 11.04
C ARG A 66 -0.62 3.98 9.94
N PHE A 67 -1.54 4.75 9.33
CA PHE A 67 -2.25 4.31 8.12
C PHE A 67 -1.32 4.13 6.93
N ALA A 68 -0.37 5.05 6.72
CA ALA A 68 0.64 4.95 5.67
C ALA A 68 1.70 3.85 5.91
N ARG A 69 1.72 3.24 7.11
CA ARG A 69 2.57 2.08 7.46
C ARG A 69 1.83 0.75 7.41
N GLY A 70 0.51 0.77 7.21
CA GLY A 70 -0.33 -0.44 7.18
C GLY A 70 -0.43 -1.11 5.82
N VAL A 71 0.04 -0.50 4.74
CA VAL A 71 -0.07 -1.04 3.38
C VAL A 71 1.32 -1.25 2.82
N GLY A 72 1.74 -2.51 2.68
CA GLY A 72 3.08 -2.89 2.22
C GLY A 72 3.34 -2.54 0.74
N ALA A 73 2.29 -2.28 -0.03
CA ALA A 73 2.35 -1.81 -1.41
C ALA A 73 1.19 -0.83 -1.69
N PRO A 74 1.42 0.30 -2.36
CA PRO A 74 0.36 1.27 -2.62
C PRO A 74 -0.67 0.70 -3.60
N GLY A 75 -1.95 0.70 -3.20
CA GLY A 75 -3.09 0.38 -4.08
C GLY A 75 -4.24 -0.29 -3.35
N VAL A 76 -5.41 -0.31 -4.00
CA VAL A 76 -6.65 -0.92 -3.48
C VAL A 76 -7.14 -1.97 -4.46
N VAL A 77 -7.53 -3.14 -3.93
CA VAL A 77 -8.20 -4.20 -4.67
C VAL A 77 -9.70 -4.11 -4.39
N GLN A 78 -10.49 -4.18 -5.45
CA GLN A 78 -11.94 -4.26 -5.37
C GLN A 78 -12.43 -5.49 -6.11
N VAL A 79 -13.32 -6.24 -5.47
CA VAL A 79 -13.97 -7.41 -6.07
C VAL A 79 -15.47 -7.16 -6.15
N VAL A 80 -16.02 -7.18 -7.36
CA VAL A 80 -17.47 -7.01 -7.61
C VAL A 80 -17.91 -8.06 -8.63
N GLU A 81 -18.88 -8.90 -8.26
CA GLU A 81 -19.47 -9.91 -9.17
C GLU A 81 -18.43 -10.81 -9.88
N GLY A 82 -17.37 -11.19 -9.17
CA GLY A 82 -16.28 -12.01 -9.75
C GLY A 82 -15.31 -11.24 -10.64
N GLN A 83 -15.45 -9.92 -10.76
CA GLN A 83 -14.44 -9.07 -11.37
C GLN A 83 -13.46 -8.57 -10.31
N VAL A 84 -12.17 -8.72 -10.59
CA VAL A 84 -11.08 -8.17 -9.79
C VAL A 84 -10.60 -6.88 -10.44
N ALA A 85 -10.65 -5.78 -9.70
CA ALA A 85 -10.06 -4.51 -10.09
C ALA A 85 -8.94 -4.15 -9.10
N TYR A 86 -7.82 -3.67 -9.63
CA TYR A 86 -6.72 -3.15 -8.82
C TYR A 86 -6.38 -1.74 -9.26
N PHE A 87 -6.35 -0.84 -8.28
CA PHE A 87 -6.06 0.57 -8.45
C PHE A 87 -4.74 0.91 -7.76
N GLY A 88 -3.63 0.74 -8.49
CA GLY A 88 -2.30 1.16 -8.04
C GLY A 88 -1.95 2.59 -8.47
N PRO A 89 -0.88 3.18 -7.92
CA PRO A 89 -0.49 4.57 -8.18
C PRO A 89 0.14 4.79 -9.58
N GLU A 90 0.83 3.78 -10.10
CA GLU A 90 1.52 3.84 -11.40
C GLU A 90 0.78 2.96 -12.43
N ASP A 91 0.33 1.77 -11.99
CA ASP A 91 -0.36 0.79 -12.82
C ASP A 91 -1.63 0.27 -12.13
N GLY A 92 -2.60 -0.11 -12.93
CA GLY A 92 -3.87 -0.67 -12.48
C GLY A 92 -4.62 -1.33 -13.63
N GLY A 93 -5.73 -1.99 -13.30
CA GLY A 93 -6.54 -2.66 -14.31
C GLY A 93 -7.63 -3.50 -13.68
N PHE A 94 -8.35 -4.22 -14.53
CA PHE A 94 -9.39 -5.13 -14.11
C PHE A 94 -9.34 -6.40 -14.94
N VAL A 95 -9.81 -7.49 -14.34
CA VAL A 95 -9.95 -8.77 -15.00
C VAL A 95 -11.18 -9.47 -14.41
N ALA A 96 -12.05 -9.97 -15.28
CA ALA A 96 -13.13 -10.85 -14.85
C ALA A 96 -12.53 -12.22 -14.53
N LEU A 97 -12.95 -12.85 -13.43
CA LEU A 97 -12.43 -14.16 -13.03
C LEU A 97 -12.62 -15.21 -14.14
N ASP A 98 -13.72 -15.12 -14.90
CA ASP A 98 -14.03 -15.99 -16.03
C ASP A 98 -13.06 -15.84 -17.21
N ASP A 99 -12.43 -14.66 -17.35
CA ASP A 99 -11.46 -14.36 -18.41
C ASP A 99 -10.02 -14.70 -17.98
N VAL A 100 -9.79 -14.99 -16.70
CA VAL A 100 -8.46 -15.38 -16.21
C VAL A 100 -8.07 -16.73 -16.81
N THR A 101 -6.99 -16.72 -17.58
CA THR A 101 -6.42 -17.92 -18.22
C THR A 101 -5.25 -18.49 -17.45
N ALA A 102 -4.54 -17.66 -16.66
CA ALA A 102 -3.47 -18.13 -15.81
C ALA A 102 -3.32 -17.25 -14.57
N LEU A 103 -2.96 -17.88 -13.46
CA LEU A 103 -2.64 -17.24 -12.18
C LEU A 103 -1.23 -17.65 -11.79
N GLY A 104 -0.40 -16.67 -11.45
CA GLY A 104 0.93 -16.90 -10.91
C GLY A 104 1.28 -15.91 -9.82
N LEU A 105 2.44 -16.14 -9.22
CA LEU A 105 3.06 -15.28 -8.23
C LEU A 105 4.41 -14.83 -8.79
N ALA A 106 4.65 -13.52 -8.83
CA ALA A 106 5.91 -12.93 -9.25
C ALA A 106 6.46 -12.01 -8.17
N ARG A 107 7.68 -11.53 -8.37
CA ARG A 107 8.31 -10.54 -7.52
C ARG A 107 8.19 -9.16 -8.14
N GLY A 108 7.37 -8.31 -7.54
CA GLY A 108 7.22 -6.90 -7.89
C GLY A 108 8.16 -5.98 -7.09
N ALA A 109 8.06 -4.68 -7.35
CA ALA A 109 8.88 -3.65 -6.71
C ALA A 109 8.63 -3.50 -5.19
N SER A 110 7.40 -3.78 -4.75
CA SER A 110 6.97 -3.66 -3.34
C SER A 110 6.88 -4.99 -2.61
N GLY A 111 7.30 -6.10 -3.23
CA GLY A 111 7.18 -7.44 -2.67
C GLY A 111 6.53 -8.42 -3.65
N PRO A 112 6.00 -9.55 -3.15
CA PRO A 112 5.30 -10.51 -4.00
C PRO A 112 4.02 -9.91 -4.58
N GLU A 113 3.72 -10.26 -5.83
CA GLU A 113 2.53 -9.82 -6.58
C GLU A 113 1.84 -11.01 -7.26
N TRP A 114 0.52 -11.04 -7.18
CA TRP A 114 -0.31 -11.93 -7.98
C TRP A 114 -0.33 -11.43 -9.42
N VAL A 115 -0.16 -12.35 -10.37
CA VAL A 115 -0.17 -12.03 -11.80
C VAL A 115 -1.29 -12.81 -12.46
N LEU A 116 -2.36 -12.11 -12.83
CA LEU A 116 -3.52 -12.66 -13.52
C LEU A 116 -3.40 -12.38 -15.02
N GLU A 117 -3.30 -13.43 -15.83
CA GLU A 117 -3.28 -13.32 -17.29
C GLU A 117 -4.69 -13.48 -17.86
N GLN A 118 -4.99 -12.71 -18.90
CA GLN A 118 -6.24 -12.76 -19.65
C GLN A 118 -5.93 -12.58 -21.15
N PRO A 119 -6.78 -13.10 -22.06
CA PRO A 119 -6.52 -13.01 -23.49
C PRO A 119 -6.66 -11.56 -23.98
N GLY A 120 -5.72 -11.10 -24.80
CA GLY A 120 -5.81 -9.82 -25.50
C GLY A 120 -5.56 -8.56 -24.66
N GLN A 121 -5.25 -8.70 -23.36
CA GLN A 121 -4.84 -7.59 -22.50
C GLN A 121 -3.55 -7.91 -21.74
N PRO A 122 -2.81 -6.88 -21.29
CA PRO A 122 -1.70 -7.07 -20.36
C PRO A 122 -2.16 -7.80 -19.07
N PRO A 123 -1.25 -8.54 -18.42
CA PRO A 123 -1.56 -9.18 -17.15
C PRO A 123 -1.85 -8.14 -16.06
N LEU A 124 -2.81 -8.45 -15.19
CA LEU A 124 -3.07 -7.67 -13.99
C LEU A 124 -2.10 -8.10 -12.89
N CYS A 125 -1.19 -7.22 -12.50
CA CYS A 125 -0.29 -7.41 -11.37
C CYS A 125 -0.87 -6.76 -10.12
N VAL A 126 -1.15 -7.57 -9.09
CA VAL A 126 -1.74 -7.12 -7.83
C VAL A 126 -0.81 -7.47 -6.67
N PRO A 127 -0.23 -6.49 -5.96
CA PRO A 127 0.61 -6.77 -4.81
C PRO A 127 -0.14 -7.57 -3.73
N VAL A 128 0.51 -8.56 -3.14
CA VAL A 128 -0.07 -9.37 -2.04
C VAL A 128 -0.40 -8.51 -0.81
N SER A 129 0.31 -7.39 -0.64
CA SER A 129 0.16 -6.46 0.47
C SER A 129 -0.70 -5.22 0.15
N ALA A 130 -1.41 -5.24 -0.99
CA ALA A 130 -2.38 -4.19 -1.34
C ALA A 130 -3.61 -4.25 -0.42
N ASP A 131 -4.27 -3.10 -0.23
CA ASP A 131 -5.48 -3.02 0.59
C ASP A 131 -6.63 -3.80 -0.08
N GLY A 132 -7.29 -4.70 0.64
CA GLY A 132 -8.33 -5.57 0.10
C GLY A 132 -7.83 -6.78 -0.69
N ALA A 133 -6.52 -7.00 -0.79
CA ALA A 133 -5.96 -8.17 -1.48
C ALA A 133 -6.35 -9.51 -0.80
N GLU A 134 -6.75 -9.49 0.47
CA GLU A 134 -7.29 -10.66 1.17
C GLU A 134 -8.53 -11.24 0.49
N ALA A 135 -9.35 -10.41 -0.16
CA ALA A 135 -10.55 -10.85 -0.89
C ALA A 135 -10.20 -11.73 -2.11
N LEU A 136 -8.96 -11.64 -2.62
CA LEU A 136 -8.52 -12.48 -3.73
C LEU A 136 -8.46 -13.96 -3.36
N TYR A 137 -8.32 -14.30 -2.08
CA TYR A 137 -8.31 -15.70 -1.65
C TYR A 137 -9.62 -16.41 -2.01
N ASP A 138 -10.76 -15.79 -1.69
CA ASP A 138 -12.09 -16.34 -1.98
C ASP A 138 -12.37 -16.37 -3.48
N VAL A 139 -11.90 -15.35 -4.20
CA VAL A 139 -11.99 -15.28 -5.67
C VAL A 139 -11.19 -16.40 -6.32
N PHE A 140 -9.96 -16.63 -5.89
CA PHE A 140 -9.11 -17.70 -6.43
C PHE A 140 -9.67 -19.07 -6.11
N ALA A 141 -10.30 -19.25 -4.94
CA ALA A 141 -10.96 -20.51 -4.58
C ALA A 141 -12.11 -20.89 -5.53
N ALA A 142 -12.70 -19.92 -6.24
CA ALA A 142 -13.72 -20.18 -7.26
C ALA A 142 -13.13 -20.64 -8.62
N LEU A 143 -11.81 -20.59 -8.82
CA LEU A 143 -11.18 -21.07 -10.05
C LEU A 143 -11.24 -22.60 -10.15
N PRO A 144 -11.60 -23.17 -11.32
CA PRO A 144 -11.74 -24.61 -11.46
C PRO A 144 -10.39 -25.32 -11.39
N GLY A 145 -10.26 -26.27 -10.46
CA GLY A 145 -9.05 -27.08 -10.29
C GLY A 145 -7.86 -26.33 -9.66
N ILE A 146 -8.12 -25.19 -9.01
CA ILE A 146 -7.10 -24.47 -8.23
C ILE A 146 -6.65 -25.30 -7.03
N ASP A 147 -5.35 -25.28 -6.75
CA ASP A 147 -4.80 -25.84 -5.52
C ASP A 147 -4.50 -24.70 -4.53
N MET A 148 -5.44 -24.49 -3.59
CA MET A 148 -5.29 -23.44 -2.57
C MET A 148 -4.12 -23.69 -1.63
N GLN A 149 -3.73 -24.94 -1.39
CA GLN A 149 -2.56 -25.25 -0.55
C GLN A 149 -1.27 -24.85 -1.27
N ALA A 150 -1.19 -25.09 -2.59
CA ALA A 150 -0.07 -24.64 -3.40
C ALA A 150 0.06 -23.12 -3.45
N LEU A 151 -1.06 -22.38 -3.44
CA LEU A 151 -1.07 -20.92 -3.37
C LEU A 151 -0.47 -20.41 -2.07
N THR A 152 -0.94 -20.92 -0.92
CA THR A 152 -0.40 -20.52 0.38
C THR A 152 1.07 -20.92 0.53
N ALA A 153 1.44 -22.15 0.13
CA ALA A 153 2.82 -22.60 0.16
C ALA A 153 3.74 -21.75 -0.74
N ALA A 154 3.22 -21.18 -1.83
CA ALA A 154 3.98 -20.28 -2.68
C ALA A 154 4.23 -18.90 -2.04
N LEU A 155 3.34 -18.43 -1.16
CA LEU A 155 3.55 -17.20 -0.38
C LEU A 155 4.59 -17.39 0.73
N ASP A 156 4.63 -18.57 1.34
CA ASP A 156 5.59 -18.90 2.41
C ASP A 156 6.98 -19.26 1.86
N ALA A 157 7.07 -19.63 0.59
CA ALA A 157 8.31 -19.98 -0.08
C ALA A 157 9.22 -18.74 -0.23
N PRO A 158 10.57 -18.93 -0.21
CA PRO A 158 11.50 -17.85 -0.51
C PRO A 158 11.19 -17.23 -1.89
N PRO A 159 11.31 -15.90 -2.04
CA PRO A 159 11.00 -15.24 -3.30
C PRO A 159 11.96 -15.70 -4.40
N GLU A 160 11.44 -16.46 -5.37
CA GLU A 160 12.18 -16.92 -6.53
C GLU A 160 12.41 -15.79 -7.55
N ALA A 161 13.49 -15.90 -8.32
CA ALA A 161 13.80 -14.96 -9.40
C ALA A 161 12.96 -15.33 -10.65
N GLY A 162 11.68 -14.96 -10.64
CA GLY A 162 10.80 -15.15 -11.79
C GLY A 162 9.32 -15.20 -11.44
N LYS A 163 8.48 -15.44 -12.45
CA LYS A 163 7.05 -15.72 -12.29
C LYS A 163 6.87 -17.22 -12.05
N ARG A 164 6.36 -17.59 -10.88
CA ARG A 164 5.91 -18.94 -10.55
C ARG A 164 4.45 -19.10 -10.99
N MET A 165 4.22 -19.97 -11.97
CA MET A 165 2.86 -20.29 -12.42
C MET A 165 2.21 -21.23 -11.40
N LEU A 166 1.02 -20.88 -10.91
CA LEU A 166 0.30 -21.64 -9.88
C LEU A 166 -0.96 -22.30 -10.43
N TRP A 167 -1.57 -21.70 -11.45
CA TRP A 167 -2.74 -22.24 -12.10
C TRP A 167 -2.85 -21.77 -13.54
N ARG A 168 -3.44 -22.62 -14.37
CA ARG A 168 -3.78 -22.30 -15.75
C ARG A 168 -5.13 -22.93 -16.06
N ARG A 169 -5.99 -22.18 -16.73
CA ARG A 169 -7.28 -22.68 -17.20
C ARG A 169 -7.03 -23.82 -18.18
N ALA A 170 -7.60 -24.99 -17.88
CA ALA A 170 -7.66 -26.06 -18.85
C ALA A 170 -8.55 -25.60 -20.00
N HIS A 171 -7.98 -25.38 -21.19
CA HIS A 171 -8.80 -25.26 -22.38
C HIS A 171 -9.44 -26.62 -22.64
N PRO A 172 -10.77 -26.70 -22.85
CA PRO A 172 -11.34 -27.92 -23.42
C PRO A 172 -10.61 -28.16 -24.74
N ALA A 173 -9.96 -29.33 -24.86
CA ALA A 173 -9.40 -29.77 -26.11
C ALA A 173 -10.52 -29.70 -27.14
N ALA A 174 -10.36 -28.85 -28.16
CA ALA A 174 -11.23 -28.88 -29.31
C ALA A 174 -11.12 -30.28 -29.90
N LEU A 175 -12.12 -31.12 -29.65
CA LEU A 175 -12.33 -32.32 -30.43
C LEU A 175 -12.90 -31.85 -31.77
N THR A 176 -12.32 -32.41 -32.84
CA THR A 176 -12.74 -32.38 -34.25
C THR A 176 -12.46 -31.12 -35.06
#